data_AF-A0A7X5INS6-F1
#
_entry.id   AF-A0A7X5INS6-F1
#
_cell.length_a   1.000
_cell.length_b   1.000
_cell.length_c   1.000
_cell.angle_alpha   90.00
_cell.angle_beta   90.00
_cell.angle_gamma   90.00
#
_symmetry.space_group_name_H-M   'P 1'
#
loop_
_entity.id
_entity.type
_entity.pdbx_description
1 polymer ?
#
loop_
_entity_poly.entity_id
_entity_poly.type
_entity_poly.pdbx_seq_one_letter_code
_entity_poly.pdbx_strand_id
1 'polypeptide(L)' 'MGRRRRNITGKWVKKAHDTLKSARNRTVVVMLIPARTDTKWFHEYIYDKPNVEIRFLKGRLKFVGAEHSAPFPSMVVIFR' A
#
# COMPACT_ATOMS: atom_id res chain seq x y z
N MET A 1 6.08 -2.24 -27.48
CA MET A 1 4.80 -2.97 -27.41
C MET A 1 4.62 -3.51 -25.99
N GLY A 2 3.42 -3.40 -25.42
CA GLY A 2 3.11 -3.84 -24.04
C GLY A 2 2.92 -2.69 -23.05
N ARG A 3 1.77 -2.02 -23.12
CA ARG A 3 1.32 -1.01 -22.13
C ARG A 3 1.06 -1.73 -20.79
N ARG A 4 2.12 -2.04 -20.03
CA ARG A 4 2.05 -2.66 -18.69
C ARG A 4 1.00 -1.93 -17.86
N ARG A 5 0.20 -2.66 -17.08
CA ARG A 5 -0.84 -2.15 -16.16
C ARG A 5 -0.21 -1.19 -15.13
N ARG A 6 0.02 0.07 -15.53
CA ARG A 6 1.00 0.97 -14.87
C ARG A 6 0.54 1.57 -13.53
N ASN A 7 -0.68 1.34 -13.05
CA ASN A 7 -1.09 2.00 -11.81
C ASN A 7 -2.26 1.34 -11.05
N ILE A 8 -2.35 0.01 -11.05
CA ILE A 8 -3.42 -0.66 -10.29
C ILE A 8 -3.26 -0.44 -8.77
N THR A 9 -2.03 -0.48 -8.25
CA THR A 9 -1.73 -0.23 -6.83
C THR A 9 -2.19 1.15 -6.38
N GLY A 10 -1.86 2.21 -7.15
CA GLY A 10 -2.28 3.57 -6.81
C GLY A 10 -3.80 3.76 -6.78
N LYS A 11 -4.55 3.06 -7.66
CA LYS A 11 -6.02 3.07 -7.63
C LYS A 11 -6.58 2.50 -6.33
N TRP A 12 -6.01 1.40 -5.84
CA TRP A 12 -6.42 0.79 -4.58
C TRP A 12 -6.01 1.61 -3.36
N VAL A 13 -4.82 2.22 -3.39
CA VAL A 13 -4.37 3.15 -2.35
C VAL A 13 -5.31 4.36 -2.25
N LYS A 14 -5.65 4.98 -3.40
CA LYS A 14 -6.62 6.07 -3.43
C LYS A 14 -7.97 5.64 -2.86
N LYS A 15 -8.46 4.45 -3.24
CA LYS A 15 -9.73 3.92 -2.71
C LYS A 15 -9.68 3.75 -1.18
N ALA A 16 -8.58 3.22 -0.64
CA ALA A 16 -8.41 3.04 0.81
C ALA A 16 -8.47 4.37 1.56
N HIS A 17 -7.71 5.36 1.08
CA HIS A 17 -7.73 6.73 1.58
C HIS A 17 -9.13 7.37 1.50
N ASP A 18 -9.83 7.26 0.36
CA ASP A 18 -11.17 7.83 0.18
C ASP A 18 -12.21 7.13 1.06
N THR A 19 -12.04 5.83 1.35
CA THR A 19 -12.89 5.08 2.28
C THR A 19 -12.75 5.63 3.70
N LEU A 20 -11.51 5.89 4.14
CA LEU A 20 -11.27 6.52 5.45
C LEU A 20 -11.95 7.90 5.55
N LYS A 21 -11.85 8.73 4.50
CA LYS A 21 -12.46 10.07 4.46
C LYS A 21 -13.99 10.07 4.51
N SER A 22 -14.63 9.08 3.90
CA SER A 22 -16.10 9.00 3.77
C SER A 22 -16.77 8.20 4.89
N ALA A 23 -16.02 7.45 5.68
CA ALA A 23 -16.55 6.64 6.76
C ALA A 23 -17.12 7.49 7.91
N ARG A 24 -18.36 7.17 8.32
CA ARG A 24 -19.09 7.85 9.42
C ARG A 24 -18.71 7.39 10.85
N ASN A 25 -17.67 6.58 11.03
CA ASN A 25 -16.85 6.41 12.25
C ASN A 25 -16.02 5.09 12.15
N ARG A 26 -14.79 5.10 12.69
CA ARG A 26 -13.93 3.93 13.00
C ARG A 26 -13.66 2.90 11.89
N THR A 27 -13.58 3.31 10.62
CA THR A 27 -13.17 2.39 9.55
C THR A 27 -11.66 2.28 9.51
N VAL A 28 -11.15 1.06 9.68
CA VAL A 28 -9.73 0.74 9.51
C VAL A 28 -9.52 0.01 8.19
N VAL A 29 -8.62 0.51 7.36
CA VAL A 29 -8.19 -0.18 6.12
C VAL A 29 -6.73 -0.57 6.25
N VAL A 30 -6.44 -1.86 6.09
CA VAL A 30 -5.08 -2.41 6.14
C VAL A 30 -4.68 -2.92 4.76
N MET A 31 -3.51 -2.52 4.30
CA MET A 31 -2.98 -2.91 2.99
C MET A 31 -1.57 -3.50 3.14
N LEU A 32 -1.33 -4.65 2.50
CA LEU A 32 0.02 -5.16 2.25
C LEU A 32 0.42 -4.83 0.80
N ILE A 33 1.37 -3.91 0.63
CA ILE A 33 1.76 -3.42 -0.69
C ILE A 33 3.29 -3.35 -0.84
N PRO A 34 3.80 -3.35 -2.09
CA PRO A 34 5.21 -3.10 -2.33
C PRO A 34 5.62 -1.73 -1.76
N ALA A 35 6.77 -1.67 -1.09
CA ALA A 35 7.33 -0.42 -0.58
C ALA A 35 7.95 0.40 -1.72
N ARG A 36 7.09 1.07 -2.50
CA ARG A 36 7.45 1.95 -3.62
C ARG A 36 7.33 3.41 -3.21
N THR A 37 8.26 3.83 -2.36
CA THR A 37 8.30 5.18 -1.80
C THR A 37 8.59 6.26 -2.85
N ASP A 38 9.02 5.86 -4.05
CA ASP A 38 9.28 6.71 -5.21
C ASP A 38 8.02 7.12 -5.99
N THR A 39 6.85 6.52 -5.68
CA THR A 39 5.65 6.69 -6.50
C THR A 39 4.79 7.88 -6.07
N LYS A 40 4.13 8.51 -7.04
CA LYS A 40 3.19 9.62 -6.80
C LYS A 40 2.10 9.27 -5.78
N TRP A 41 1.49 8.08 -5.87
CA TRP A 41 0.43 7.67 -4.94
C TRP A 41 0.93 7.52 -3.50
N PHE A 42 2.21 7.19 -3.29
CA PHE A 42 2.77 7.09 -1.95
C PHE A 42 2.78 8.47 -1.29
N HIS A 43 3.30 9.49 -1.99
CA HIS A 43 3.34 10.85 -1.47
C HIS A 43 1.96 11.53 -1.39
N GLU A 44 1.05 11.21 -2.31
CA GLU A 44 -0.28 11.82 -2.33
C GLU A 44 -1.20 11.31 -1.22
N TYR A 45 -1.13 10.01 -0.88
CA TYR A 45 -2.14 9.36 -0.04
C TYR A 45 -1.59 8.67 1.21
N ILE A 46 -0.28 8.48 1.34
CA ILE A 46 0.30 7.68 2.45
C ILE A 46 1.32 8.48 3.25
N TYR A 47 2.37 8.99 2.61
CA TYR A 47 3.47 9.66 3.29
C TYR A 47 3.02 10.97 3.92
N ASP A 48 3.36 11.14 5.19
CA ASP A 48 3.04 12.34 5.98
C ASP A 48 1.54 12.71 5.94
N LYS A 49 0.68 11.69 5.91
CA LYS A 49 -0.77 11.87 6.00
C LYS A 49 -1.26 11.61 7.42
N PRO A 50 -2.19 12.44 7.91
CA PRO A 50 -2.85 12.15 9.17
C PRO A 50 -3.60 10.82 9.04
N ASN A 51 -3.73 10.10 10.15
CA ASN A 51 -4.53 8.87 10.20
C ASN A 51 -4.00 7.75 9.28
N VAL A 52 -2.70 7.79 8.94
CA VAL A 52 -2.00 6.75 8.18
C VAL A 52 -0.76 6.30 8.94
N GLU A 53 -0.67 5.00 9.22
CA GLU A 53 0.50 4.36 9.82
C GLU A 53 1.19 3.44 8.80
N ILE A 54 2.52 3.54 8.73
CA ILE A 54 3.35 2.71 7.84
C ILE A 54 4.20 1.79 8.71
N ARG A 55 4.18 0.48 8.42
CA ARG A 55 5.09 -0.50 9.02
C ARG A 55 5.92 -1.15 7.94
N PHE A 56 7.21 -0.83 7.91
CA PHE A 56 8.15 -1.50 7.03
C PHE A 56 8.48 -2.90 7.56
N LEU A 57 8.53 -3.87 6.65
CA LEU A 57 8.90 -5.24 6.97
C LEU A 57 10.39 -5.44 6.71
N LYS A 58 11.13 -5.97 7.69
CA LYS A 58 12.55 -6.29 7.52
C LYS A 58 12.70 -7.50 6.59
N GLY A 59 13.43 -7.32 5.49
CA GLY A 59 13.65 -8.38 4.49
C GLY A 59 12.55 -8.49 3.44
N ARG A 60 12.59 -9.56 2.64
CA ARG A 60 11.61 -9.84 1.58
C ARG A 60 10.65 -10.93 2.05
N LEU A 61 9.35 -10.70 1.90
CA LEU A 61 8.32 -11.67 2.25
C LEU A 61 8.44 -12.94 1.44
N LYS A 62 8.25 -14.10 2.06
CA LYS A 62 8.03 -15.37 1.37
C LYS A 62 6.62 -15.83 1.68
N PHE A 63 5.76 -15.89 0.66
CA PHE A 63 4.39 -16.35 0.82
C PHE A 63 4.35 -17.88 0.97
N VAL A 64 3.37 -18.40 1.71
CA VAL A 64 3.16 -19.84 1.82
C VAL A 64 2.95 -20.44 0.43
N GLY A 65 3.70 -21.50 0.11
CA GLY A 65 3.68 -22.13 -1.21
C GLY A 65 4.51 -21.43 -2.29
N ALA A 66 5.14 -20.29 -2.00
CA ALA A 66 6.07 -19.66 -2.94
C ALA A 66 7.47 -20.28 -2.84
N GLU A 67 8.06 -20.63 -3.98
CA GLU A 67 9.43 -21.15 -4.04
C GLU A 67 10.46 -20.11 -3.56
N HIS A 68 10.28 -18.86 -4.00
CA HIS A 68 11.16 -17.74 -3.71
C HIS A 68 10.46 -16.61 -2.96
N SER A 69 11.24 -15.77 -2.29
CA SER A 69 10.76 -14.54 -1.68
C SER A 69 10.33 -13.51 -2.74
N ALA A 70 9.44 -12.61 -2.35
CA ALA A 70 8.93 -11.53 -3.18
C ALA A 70 10.10 -10.70 -3.78
N PRO A 71 10.04 -10.39 -5.09
CA PRO A 71 11.10 -9.64 -5.76
C PRO A 71 11.11 -8.15 -5.40
N PHE A 72 10.30 -7.72 -4.44
CA PHE A 72 10.20 -6.34 -3.96
C PHE A 72 10.10 -6.28 -2.43
N PRO A 73 10.57 -5.18 -1.80
CA PRO A 73 10.28 -4.90 -0.39
C PRO A 73 8.79 -4.66 -0.21
N SER A 74 8.27 -4.91 0.99
CA SER A 74 6.85 -4.74 1.33
C SER A 74 6.67 -3.89 2.56
N MET A 75 5.52 -3.22 2.64
CA MET A 75 5.09 -2.47 3.80
C MET A 75 3.61 -2.73 4.08
N VAL A 76 3.25 -2.63 5.35
CA VAL A 76 1.85 -2.57 5.78
C VAL A 76 1.47 -1.10 5.93
N VAL A 77 0.37 -0.71 5.31
CA VAL A 77 -0.21 0.63 5.44
C VAL A 77 -1.57 0.51 6.12
N ILE A 78 -1.76 1.26 7.19
CA ILE A 78 -2.98 1.24 8.02
C ILE A 78 -3.59 2.63 7.96
N PHE A 79 -4.77 2.74 7.39
CA PHE A 79 -5.62 3.93 7.40
C PHE A 79 -6.60 3.80 8.58
N ARG A 80 -6.56 4.69 9.57
CA ARG A 80 -7.42 4.60 10.77
C ARG A 80 -7.68 5.94 11.44
#